data_AF-A0AAW0XFL7-F1
#
_entry.id   AF-A0AAW0XFL7-F1
#
_cell.length_a   1.000
_cell.length_b   1.000
_cell.length_c   1.000
_cell.angle_alpha   90.00
_cell.angle_beta   90.00
_cell.angle_gamma   90.00
#
_symmetry.space_group_name_H-M   'P 1'
#
loop_
_entity.id
_entity.type
_entity.pdbx_description
1 polymer ?
#
loop_
_entity_poly.entity_id
_entity_poly.type
_entity_poly.pdbx_seq_one_letter_code
_entity_poly.pdbx_strand_id
1 'polypeptide(L)'
;VKEIQSKLSGDVTGSSEYQELLSEKLNLEAALGSTEYALQQLKMSYNDFKKSTSTSEKELLHKLNDIQDRHQILGERHKSASDQLTRLKEYLRDLPTHEEHQQLQQEIAKKSAQISHLSSKVDHLSQEVKKLSKREREQEARVEALTQERDDFSLKLNLTENLLKTLETQRAEASEGQYSKEDLLWTLDQLKKELENARKLLSYRKQKLESFQKEILAQNKEHTKKLQAEVEVGEKLKETVQHLEREVEQYKLQEEMMKNKLASVEGKQKKTEQRLERMMEQVVSQSKMSSLIRSLVKNLHIAVNQLKDMVTICRQISQGSSPDMSLLLSFSDFLDDDEVETLSNANLTARLKEVESLIKELEDVREYLQEQYAHHLAKNITCVPM
;
A
#
# COMPACT_ATOMS: atom_id res chain seq x y z
N VAL A 1 19.17 127.03 -21.64
CA VAL A 1 20.16 125.92 -21.67
C VAL A 1 20.81 125.66 -20.30
N LYS A 2 21.22 126.68 -19.52
CA LYS A 2 21.64 126.47 -18.10
C LYS A 2 20.50 126.26 -17.10
N GLU A 3 19.25 126.51 -17.49
CA GLU A 3 18.06 126.35 -16.64
C GLU A 3 17.37 124.97 -16.80
N ILE A 4 17.85 124.15 -17.73
CA ILE A 4 17.44 122.73 -17.88
C ILE A 4 18.45 121.81 -17.18
N GLN A 5 19.66 122.30 -16.89
CA GLN A 5 20.66 121.58 -16.10
C GLN A 5 20.38 121.58 -14.58
N SER A 6 19.45 122.39 -14.05
CA SER A 6 19.02 122.30 -12.64
C SER A 6 17.88 121.29 -12.39
N LYS A 7 17.36 120.65 -13.45
CA LYS A 7 16.38 119.54 -13.34
C LYS A 7 17.02 118.15 -13.46
N LEU A 8 18.33 118.08 -13.66
CA LEU A 8 19.13 116.85 -13.79
C LEU A 8 20.03 116.58 -12.57
N SER A 9 19.94 117.40 -11.52
CA SER A 9 20.67 117.29 -10.26
C SER A 9 19.74 116.87 -9.11
N GLY A 10 18.90 115.86 -9.35
CA GLY A 10 18.18 115.15 -8.29
C GLY A 10 18.92 113.85 -8.00
N ASP A 11 19.60 113.80 -6.86
CA ASP A 11 20.11 112.57 -6.24
C ASP A 11 18.99 111.52 -6.17
N VAL A 12 19.03 110.49 -7.02
CA VAL A 12 18.18 109.29 -6.87
C VAL A 12 18.98 108.15 -6.19
N THR A 13 20.28 108.35 -5.94
CA THR A 13 21.13 107.40 -5.22
C THR A 13 21.02 107.53 -3.69
N GLY A 14 20.22 108.48 -3.19
CA GLY A 14 19.90 108.66 -1.77
C GLY A 14 18.40 108.70 -1.45
N SER A 15 17.53 108.30 -2.39
CA SER A 15 16.10 108.16 -2.11
C SER A 15 15.86 106.89 -1.30
N SER A 16 15.13 107.01 -0.17
CA SER A 16 14.68 105.90 0.69
C SER A 16 14.12 104.74 -0.15
N GLU A 17 13.44 105.07 -1.24
CA GLU A 17 12.81 104.13 -2.17
C GLU A 17 13.80 103.17 -2.85
N TYR A 18 15.04 103.58 -3.15
CA TYR A 18 16.03 102.73 -3.84
C TYR A 18 16.72 101.75 -2.87
N GLN A 19 16.97 102.18 -1.63
CA GLN A 19 17.47 101.30 -0.57
C GLN A 19 16.38 100.33 -0.08
N GLU A 20 15.13 100.79 -0.01
CA GLU A 20 13.96 99.93 0.22
C GLU A 20 13.86 98.86 -0.88
N LEU A 21 13.93 99.23 -2.16
CA LEU A 21 13.89 98.26 -3.27
C LEU A 21 15.03 97.24 -3.23
N LEU A 22 16.25 97.65 -2.84
CA LEU A 22 17.39 96.74 -2.76
C LEU A 22 17.25 95.77 -1.59
N SER A 23 16.76 96.24 -0.44
CA SER A 23 16.46 95.38 0.72
C SER A 23 15.31 94.42 0.43
N GLU A 24 14.30 94.87 -0.32
CA GLU A 24 13.18 94.06 -0.76
C GLU A 24 13.63 92.99 -1.76
N LYS A 25 14.51 93.33 -2.71
CA LYS A 25 15.15 92.36 -3.61
C LYS A 25 15.97 91.31 -2.84
N LEU A 26 16.76 91.72 -1.86
CA LEU A 26 17.55 90.80 -1.02
C LEU A 26 16.65 89.88 -0.20
N ASN A 27 15.56 90.41 0.36
CA ASN A 27 14.56 89.62 1.07
C ASN A 27 13.83 88.65 0.15
N LEU A 28 13.54 89.04 -1.09
CA LEU A 28 12.95 88.17 -2.11
C LEU A 28 13.91 87.07 -2.58
N GLU A 29 15.21 87.37 -2.74
CA GLU A 29 16.23 86.37 -3.07
C GLU A 29 16.45 85.38 -1.92
N ALA A 30 16.42 85.85 -0.67
CA ALA A 30 16.47 84.99 0.51
C ALA A 30 15.20 84.13 0.65
N ALA A 31 14.03 84.70 0.37
CA ALA A 31 12.77 83.96 0.34
C ALA A 31 12.73 82.93 -0.80
N LEU A 32 13.26 83.28 -1.98
CA LEU A 32 13.41 82.35 -3.10
C LEU A 32 14.34 81.18 -2.73
N GLY A 33 15.53 81.46 -2.18
CA GLY A 33 16.44 80.40 -1.71
C GLY A 33 15.83 79.52 -0.61
N SER A 34 15.07 80.12 0.30
CA SER A 34 14.32 79.37 1.33
C SER A 34 13.23 78.49 0.73
N THR A 35 12.51 78.99 -0.29
CA THR A 35 11.45 78.21 -0.95
C THR A 35 12.02 77.11 -1.84
N GLU A 36 13.15 77.34 -2.51
CA GLU A 36 13.87 76.32 -3.28
C GLU A 36 14.40 75.21 -2.37
N TYR A 37 14.96 75.58 -1.22
CA TYR A 37 15.41 74.61 -0.22
C TYR A 37 14.24 73.78 0.35
N ALA A 38 13.11 74.43 0.66
CA ALA A 38 11.89 73.73 1.08
C ALA A 38 11.35 72.79 -0.01
N LEU A 39 11.40 73.21 -1.28
CA LEU A 39 11.03 72.38 -2.43
C LEU A 39 11.95 71.16 -2.56
N GLN A 40 13.26 71.34 -2.33
CA GLN A 40 14.22 70.26 -2.38
C GLN A 40 14.01 69.25 -1.24
N GLN A 41 13.73 69.73 -0.02
CA GLN A 41 13.35 68.86 1.09
C GLN A 41 12.05 68.10 0.82
N LEU A 42 11.04 68.77 0.26
CA LEU A 42 9.77 68.13 -0.12
C LEU A 42 9.98 67.06 -1.20
N LYS A 43 10.90 67.30 -2.14
CA LYS A 43 11.23 66.33 -3.19
C LYS A 43 11.99 65.13 -2.64
N MET A 44 12.87 65.32 -1.67
CA MET A 44 13.55 64.23 -0.97
C MET A 44 12.56 63.40 -0.14
N SER A 45 11.70 64.05 0.65
CA SER A 45 10.67 63.35 1.45
C SER A 45 9.66 62.62 0.57
N TYR A 46 9.27 63.19 -0.57
CA TYR A 46 8.42 62.50 -1.55
C TYR A 46 9.09 61.26 -2.16
N ASN A 47 10.39 61.34 -2.48
CA ASN A 47 11.12 60.18 -3.01
C ASN A 47 11.32 59.08 -1.95
N ASP A 48 11.58 59.45 -0.70
CA ASP A 48 11.71 58.49 0.40
C ASP A 48 10.36 57.86 0.73
N PHE A 49 9.30 58.66 0.74
CA PHE A 49 7.93 58.15 0.86
C PHE A 49 7.64 57.17 -0.27
N LYS A 50 7.84 57.54 -1.54
CA LYS A 50 7.61 56.67 -2.71
C LYS A 50 8.41 55.36 -2.65
N LYS A 51 9.66 55.39 -2.19
CA LYS A 51 10.48 54.19 -1.98
C LYS A 51 9.88 53.31 -0.88
N SER A 52 9.50 53.90 0.26
CA SER A 52 8.88 53.18 1.38
C SER A 52 7.52 52.57 1.01
N THR A 53 6.71 53.26 0.20
CA THR A 53 5.46 52.71 -0.31
C THR A 53 5.73 51.54 -1.25
N SER A 54 6.69 51.67 -2.17
CA SER A 54 7.06 50.59 -3.09
C SER A 54 7.64 49.36 -2.38
N THR A 55 8.40 49.52 -1.30
CA THR A 55 8.88 48.38 -0.50
C THR A 55 7.74 47.72 0.25
N SER A 56 6.82 48.50 0.84
CA SER A 56 5.65 47.96 1.53
C SER A 56 4.69 47.20 0.60
N GLU A 57 4.48 47.69 -0.63
CA GLU A 57 3.67 47.02 -1.65
C GLU A 57 4.30 45.69 -2.06
N LYS A 58 5.63 45.64 -2.24
CA LYS A 58 6.34 44.39 -2.55
C LYS A 58 6.24 43.37 -1.40
N GLU A 59 6.33 43.82 -0.16
CA GLU A 59 6.15 42.96 1.01
C GLU A 59 4.72 42.42 1.12
N LEU A 60 3.72 43.25 0.85
CA LEU A 60 2.32 42.83 0.82
C LEU A 60 2.05 41.84 -0.33
N LEU A 61 2.61 42.08 -1.52
CA LEU A 61 2.54 41.14 -2.64
C LEU A 61 3.21 39.81 -2.32
N HIS A 62 4.37 39.82 -1.65
CA HIS A 62 5.02 38.59 -1.23
C HIS A 62 4.18 37.82 -0.21
N LYS A 63 3.63 38.51 0.81
CA LYS A 63 2.73 37.90 1.79
C LYS A 63 1.46 37.34 1.13
N LEU A 64 0.88 38.06 0.17
CA LEU A 64 -0.28 37.60 -0.59
C LEU A 64 0.05 36.32 -1.37
N ASN A 65 1.22 36.27 -2.02
CA ASN A 65 1.66 35.10 -2.76
C ASN A 65 1.95 33.91 -1.83
N ASP A 66 2.59 34.15 -0.68
CA ASP A 66 2.83 33.11 0.33
C ASP A 66 1.52 32.54 0.91
N ILE A 67 0.49 33.37 1.05
CA ILE A 67 -0.85 32.94 1.47
C ILE A 67 -1.49 32.10 0.36
N GLN A 68 -1.37 32.52 -0.89
CA GLN A 68 -1.89 31.79 -2.05
C GLN A 68 -1.24 30.41 -2.18
N ASP A 69 0.09 30.33 -2.07
CA ASP A 69 0.84 29.07 -2.09
C ASP A 69 0.44 28.15 -0.94
N ARG A 70 0.26 28.71 0.27
CA ARG A 70 -0.24 27.95 1.43
C ARG A 70 -1.64 27.38 1.20
N HIS A 71 -2.55 28.15 0.62
CA HIS A 71 -3.88 27.66 0.27
C HIS A 71 -3.85 26.58 -0.80
N GLN A 72 -2.95 26.68 -1.78
CA GLN A 72 -2.78 25.65 -2.79
C GLN A 72 -2.28 24.33 -2.18
N ILE A 73 -1.26 24.38 -1.32
CA ILE A 73 -0.73 23.20 -0.62
C ILE A 73 -1.80 22.56 0.29
N LEU A 74 -2.58 23.37 1.01
CA LEU A 74 -3.68 22.88 1.83
C LEU A 74 -4.77 22.23 0.99
N GLY A 75 -5.10 22.80 -0.18
CA GLY A 75 -6.04 22.21 -1.13
C GLY A 75 -5.58 20.86 -1.67
N GLU A 76 -4.30 20.73 -2.03
CA GLU A 76 -3.70 19.46 -2.47
C GLU A 76 -3.68 18.41 -1.36
N ARG A 77 -3.35 18.79 -0.12
CA ARG A 77 -3.45 17.91 1.05
C ARG A 77 -4.88 17.42 1.29
N HIS A 78 -5.87 18.32 1.19
CA HIS A 78 -7.28 17.94 1.35
C HIS A 78 -7.73 16.98 0.24
N LYS A 79 -7.32 17.21 -1.00
CA LYS A 79 -7.57 16.26 -2.11
C LYS A 79 -6.94 14.89 -1.83
N SER A 80 -5.67 14.86 -1.43
CA SER A 80 -5.00 13.59 -1.11
C SER A 80 -5.64 12.86 0.08
N ALA A 81 -6.09 13.57 1.12
CA ALA A 81 -6.80 12.98 2.24
C ALA A 81 -8.18 12.46 1.83
N SER A 82 -8.89 13.19 0.96
CA SER A 82 -10.16 12.75 0.36
C SER A 82 -9.97 11.49 -0.47
N ASP A 83 -8.90 11.41 -1.28
CA ASP A 83 -8.57 10.24 -2.10
C ASP A 83 -8.20 9.01 -1.24
N GLN A 84 -7.55 9.23 -0.09
CA GLN A 84 -7.28 8.17 0.88
C GLN A 84 -8.57 7.68 1.53
N LEU A 85 -9.48 8.59 1.88
CA LEU A 85 -10.78 8.25 2.45
C LEU A 85 -11.66 7.46 1.46
N THR A 86 -11.66 7.81 0.17
CA THR A 86 -12.38 7.02 -0.84
C THR A 86 -11.77 5.64 -1.00
N ARG A 87 -10.44 5.52 -1.08
CA ARG A 87 -9.77 4.20 -1.12
C ARG A 87 -10.09 3.36 0.12
N LEU A 88 -10.03 3.94 1.32
CA LEU A 88 -10.38 3.22 2.55
C LEU A 88 -11.84 2.78 2.56
N LYS A 89 -12.77 3.59 2.03
CA LYS A 89 -14.18 3.19 1.86
C LYS A 89 -14.35 2.04 0.87
N GLU A 90 -13.58 2.03 -0.22
CA GLU A 90 -13.56 0.92 -1.18
C GLU A 90 -13.01 -0.35 -0.52
N TYR A 91 -11.87 -0.27 0.17
CA TYR A 91 -11.31 -1.41 0.92
C TYR A 91 -12.26 -1.95 1.99
N LEU A 92 -12.97 -1.08 2.71
CA LEU A 92 -13.99 -1.50 3.69
C LEU A 92 -15.20 -2.16 3.05
N ARG A 93 -15.50 -1.85 1.78
CA ARG A 93 -16.58 -2.47 1.01
C ARG A 93 -16.17 -3.83 0.45
N ASP A 94 -14.89 -3.99 0.12
CA ASP A 94 -14.34 -5.22 -0.44
C ASP A 94 -14.01 -6.28 0.64
N LEU A 95 -13.93 -5.87 1.90
CA LEU A 95 -13.80 -6.77 3.02
C LEU A 95 -15.11 -7.55 3.21
N PRO A 96 -15.09 -8.90 3.17
CA PRO A 96 -16.26 -9.70 3.47
C PRO A 96 -16.80 -9.31 4.82
N THR A 97 -18.07 -8.97 4.87
CA THR A 97 -18.71 -8.63 6.14
C THR A 97 -18.69 -9.86 7.05
N HIS A 98 -18.66 -9.63 8.36
CA HIS A 98 -18.64 -10.72 9.33
C HIS A 98 -19.83 -11.70 9.13
N GLU A 99 -20.97 -11.17 8.70
CA GLU A 99 -22.16 -11.96 8.36
C GLU A 99 -21.95 -12.85 7.13
N GLU A 100 -21.37 -12.33 6.05
CA GLU A 100 -21.03 -13.12 4.86
C GLU A 100 -20.02 -14.23 5.19
N HIS A 101 -19.03 -13.93 6.03
CA HIS A 101 -18.07 -14.94 6.49
C HIS A 101 -18.77 -16.05 7.29
N GLN A 102 -19.68 -15.69 8.20
CA GLN A 102 -20.48 -16.67 8.95
C GLN A 102 -21.37 -17.51 8.03
N GLN A 103 -21.99 -16.91 7.01
CA GLN A 103 -22.80 -17.62 6.03
C GLN A 103 -21.96 -18.61 5.22
N LEU A 104 -20.80 -18.17 4.71
CA LEU A 104 -19.86 -19.03 4.01
C LEU A 104 -19.38 -20.19 4.90
N GLN A 105 -19.09 -19.91 6.18
CA GLN A 105 -18.68 -20.94 7.12
C GLN A 105 -19.78 -21.97 7.39
N GLN A 106 -21.04 -21.53 7.48
CA GLN A 106 -22.20 -22.42 7.58
C GLN A 106 -22.41 -23.25 6.30
N GLU A 107 -22.25 -22.66 5.12
CA GLU A 107 -22.34 -23.39 3.86
C GLU A 107 -21.24 -24.44 3.73
N ILE A 108 -20.01 -24.10 4.11
CA ILE A 108 -18.89 -25.05 4.16
C ILE A 108 -19.21 -26.20 5.11
N ALA A 109 -19.72 -25.91 6.31
CA ALA A 109 -20.11 -26.94 7.26
C ALA A 109 -21.22 -27.86 6.71
N LYS A 110 -22.24 -27.30 6.06
CA LYS A 110 -23.31 -28.06 5.39
C LYS A 110 -22.76 -28.95 4.28
N LYS A 111 -21.92 -28.40 3.39
CA LYS A 111 -21.29 -29.16 2.30
C LYS A 111 -20.37 -30.27 2.84
N SER A 112 -19.60 -29.98 3.87
CA SER A 112 -18.74 -30.97 4.54
C SER A 112 -19.56 -32.13 5.12
N ALA A 113 -20.68 -31.83 5.77
CA ALA A 113 -21.58 -32.87 6.29
C ALA A 113 -22.18 -33.72 5.15
N GLN A 114 -22.58 -33.09 4.04
CA GLN A 114 -23.11 -33.78 2.87
C GLN A 114 -22.07 -34.70 2.22
N ILE A 115 -20.81 -34.24 2.11
CA ILE A 115 -19.70 -35.06 1.60
C ILE A 115 -19.49 -36.29 2.49
N SER A 116 -19.46 -36.11 3.82
CA SER A 116 -19.31 -37.23 4.75
C SER A 116 -20.45 -38.24 4.62
N HIS A 117 -21.69 -37.78 4.45
CA HIS A 117 -22.84 -38.65 4.25
C HIS A 117 -22.75 -39.44 2.93
N LEU A 118 -22.39 -38.76 1.83
CA LEU A 118 -22.20 -39.40 0.53
C LEU A 118 -21.06 -40.41 0.54
N SER A 119 -19.95 -40.10 1.21
CA SER A 119 -18.84 -41.04 1.39
C SER A 119 -19.30 -42.33 2.08
N SER A 120 -20.04 -42.20 3.18
CA SER A 120 -20.58 -43.36 3.90
C SER A 120 -21.53 -44.19 3.04
N LYS A 121 -22.36 -43.53 2.21
CA LYS A 121 -23.26 -44.22 1.27
C LYS A 121 -22.49 -44.97 0.18
N VAL A 122 -21.42 -44.37 -0.36
CA VAL A 122 -20.54 -45.01 -1.35
C VAL A 122 -19.84 -46.23 -0.75
N ASP A 123 -19.36 -46.13 0.49
CA ASP A 123 -18.75 -47.26 1.20
C ASP A 123 -19.74 -48.41 1.39
N HIS A 124 -20.97 -48.09 1.80
CA HIS A 124 -22.04 -49.08 1.95
C HIS A 124 -22.38 -49.79 0.63
N LEU A 125 -22.60 -49.03 -0.45
CA LEU A 125 -22.89 -49.58 -1.77
C LEU A 125 -21.72 -50.42 -2.30
N SER A 126 -20.48 -49.99 -2.07
CA SER A 126 -19.29 -50.76 -2.44
C SER A 126 -19.23 -52.12 -1.73
N GLN A 127 -19.67 -52.19 -0.47
CA GLN A 127 -19.79 -53.46 0.25
C GLN A 127 -20.92 -54.33 -0.30
N GLU A 128 -22.07 -53.75 -0.68
CA GLU A 128 -23.16 -54.50 -1.30
C GLU A 128 -22.74 -55.10 -2.65
N VAL A 129 -22.06 -54.33 -3.50
CA VAL A 129 -21.52 -54.83 -4.77
C VAL A 129 -20.56 -56.00 -4.56
N LYS A 130 -19.66 -55.91 -3.56
CA LYS A 130 -18.77 -57.03 -3.21
C LYS A 130 -19.54 -58.28 -2.78
N LYS A 131 -20.61 -58.12 -2.00
CA LYS A 131 -21.48 -59.24 -1.58
C LYS A 131 -22.21 -59.86 -2.77
N LEU A 132 -22.74 -59.04 -3.68
CA LEU A 132 -23.42 -59.50 -4.89
C LEU A 132 -22.45 -60.24 -5.82
N SER A 133 -21.26 -59.69 -6.06
CA SER A 133 -20.23 -60.36 -6.86
C SER A 133 -19.80 -61.71 -6.27
N LYS A 134 -19.75 -61.84 -4.93
CA LYS A 134 -19.50 -63.14 -4.30
C LYS A 134 -20.63 -64.13 -4.56
N ARG A 135 -21.89 -63.68 -4.45
CA ARG A 135 -23.07 -64.51 -4.68
C ARG A 135 -23.18 -64.97 -6.14
N GLU A 136 -22.81 -64.09 -7.08
CA GLU A 136 -22.74 -64.40 -8.51
C GLU A 136 -21.75 -65.54 -8.78
N ARG A 137 -20.52 -65.44 -8.25
CA ARG A 137 -19.52 -66.52 -8.37
C ARG A 137 -19.99 -67.85 -7.76
N GLU A 138 -20.67 -67.80 -6.61
CA GLU A 138 -21.24 -68.99 -5.98
C GLU A 138 -22.36 -69.62 -6.84
N GLN A 139 -23.17 -68.79 -7.51
CA GLN A 139 -24.18 -69.25 -8.46
C GLN A 139 -23.56 -69.84 -9.73
N GLU A 140 -22.52 -69.21 -10.29
CA GLU A 140 -21.77 -69.73 -11.44
C GLU A 140 -21.20 -71.12 -11.14
N ALA A 141 -20.52 -71.28 -10.00
CA ALA A 141 -19.98 -72.58 -9.57
C ALA A 141 -21.08 -73.66 -9.42
N ARG A 142 -22.27 -73.26 -8.93
CA ARG A 142 -23.42 -74.17 -8.83
C ARG A 142 -23.98 -74.56 -10.21
N VAL A 143 -24.02 -73.62 -11.14
CA VAL A 143 -24.43 -73.90 -12.52
C VAL A 143 -23.45 -74.85 -13.19
N GLU A 144 -22.14 -74.65 -13.04
CA GLU A 144 -21.12 -75.56 -13.56
C GLU A 144 -21.29 -76.99 -13.01
N ALA A 145 -21.49 -77.14 -11.69
CA ALA A 145 -21.74 -78.45 -11.08
C ALA A 145 -22.99 -79.14 -11.64
N LEU A 146 -24.11 -78.41 -11.79
CA LEU A 146 -25.33 -78.95 -12.39
C LEU A 146 -25.14 -79.30 -13.87
N THR A 147 -24.25 -78.60 -14.57
CA THR A 147 -23.94 -78.87 -15.97
C THR A 147 -23.16 -80.18 -16.10
N GLN A 148 -22.18 -80.41 -15.21
CA GLN A 148 -21.44 -81.68 -15.13
C GLN A 148 -22.38 -82.86 -14.80
N GLU A 149 -23.26 -82.71 -13.79
CA GLU A 149 -24.24 -83.76 -13.49
C GLU A 149 -25.15 -84.06 -14.68
N ARG A 150 -25.57 -83.04 -15.43
CA ARG A 150 -26.39 -83.22 -16.63
C ARG A 150 -25.65 -83.99 -17.72
N ASP A 151 -24.36 -83.74 -17.90
CA ASP A 151 -23.54 -84.45 -18.89
C ASP A 151 -23.31 -85.91 -18.46
N ASP A 152 -23.10 -86.18 -17.17
CA ASP A 152 -23.03 -87.55 -16.62
C ASP A 152 -24.33 -88.34 -16.84
N PHE A 153 -25.48 -87.71 -16.60
CA PHE A 153 -26.78 -88.34 -16.87
C PHE A 153 -26.99 -88.59 -18.37
N SER A 154 -26.53 -87.69 -19.23
CA SER A 154 -26.56 -87.87 -20.69
C SER A 154 -25.74 -89.07 -21.12
N LEU A 155 -24.53 -89.23 -20.58
CA LEU A 155 -23.67 -90.40 -20.84
C LEU A 155 -24.32 -91.71 -20.38
N LYS A 156 -24.90 -91.73 -19.17
CA LYS A 156 -25.64 -92.90 -18.65
C LYS A 156 -26.84 -93.25 -19.53
N LEU A 157 -27.59 -92.24 -19.98
CA LEU A 157 -28.74 -92.44 -20.86
C LEU A 157 -28.30 -93.04 -22.21
N ASN A 158 -27.25 -92.50 -22.83
CA ASN A 158 -26.68 -93.06 -24.06
C ASN A 158 -26.21 -94.52 -23.88
N LEU A 159 -25.58 -94.85 -22.74
CA LEU A 159 -25.21 -96.22 -22.42
C LEU A 159 -26.44 -97.13 -22.35
N THR A 160 -27.49 -96.71 -21.63
CA THR A 160 -28.72 -97.51 -21.52
C THR A 160 -29.45 -97.65 -22.85
N GLU A 161 -29.46 -96.62 -23.70
CA GLU A 161 -30.03 -96.70 -25.05
C GLU A 161 -29.25 -97.67 -25.94
N ASN A 162 -27.92 -97.70 -25.83
CA ASN A 162 -27.10 -98.66 -26.56
C ASN A 162 -27.30 -100.10 -26.07
N LEU A 163 -27.41 -100.29 -24.75
CA LEU A 163 -27.73 -101.60 -24.16
C LEU A 163 -29.10 -102.10 -24.64
N LEU A 164 -30.11 -101.23 -24.66
CA LEU A 164 -31.43 -101.53 -25.22
C LEU A 164 -31.34 -101.95 -26.69
N LYS A 165 -30.63 -101.19 -27.53
CA LYS A 165 -30.42 -101.56 -28.94
C LYS A 165 -29.74 -102.93 -29.08
N THR A 166 -28.73 -103.23 -28.26
CA THR A 166 -28.06 -104.55 -28.30
C THR A 166 -28.97 -105.69 -27.84
N LEU A 167 -29.86 -105.45 -26.88
CA LEU A 167 -30.87 -106.45 -26.46
C LEU A 167 -31.95 -106.63 -27.54
N GLU A 168 -32.33 -105.56 -28.24
CA GLU A 168 -33.25 -105.62 -29.38
C GLU A 168 -32.64 -106.39 -30.56
N THR A 169 -31.34 -106.22 -30.84
CA THR A 169 -30.64 -107.02 -31.85
C THR A 169 -30.46 -108.48 -31.40
N GLN A 170 -30.11 -108.72 -30.13
CA GLN A 170 -30.06 -110.07 -29.56
C GLN A 170 -31.42 -110.76 -29.57
N ARG A 171 -32.52 -110.02 -29.44
CA ARG A 171 -33.88 -110.56 -29.61
C ARG A 171 -34.19 -110.94 -31.06
N ALA A 172 -33.68 -110.18 -32.03
CA ALA A 172 -33.80 -110.54 -33.44
C ALA A 172 -32.97 -111.80 -33.77
N GLU A 173 -31.90 -112.05 -33.02
CA GLU A 173 -31.04 -113.24 -33.11
C GLU A 173 -31.56 -114.42 -32.23
N ALA A 174 -32.30 -114.15 -31.16
CA ALA A 174 -32.91 -115.13 -30.26
C ALA A 174 -34.22 -115.74 -30.81
N SER A 175 -34.33 -115.88 -32.15
CA SER A 175 -35.24 -116.88 -32.73
C SER A 175 -34.79 -118.32 -32.44
N GLU A 176 -33.61 -118.50 -31.83
CA GLU A 176 -33.07 -119.79 -31.39
C GLU A 176 -32.48 -119.71 -29.96
N GLY A 177 -33.30 -119.65 -28.91
CA GLY A 177 -32.89 -120.17 -27.58
C GLY A 177 -33.25 -119.40 -26.29
N GLN A 178 -33.84 -120.15 -25.35
CA GLN A 178 -33.70 -120.15 -23.88
C GLN A 178 -34.33 -119.09 -22.94
N TYR A 179 -35.06 -118.08 -23.41
CA TYR A 179 -35.92 -117.27 -22.53
C TYR A 179 -37.38 -117.34 -22.97
N SER A 180 -38.31 -117.54 -22.03
CA SER A 180 -39.75 -117.55 -22.34
C SER A 180 -40.11 -116.22 -23.01
N LYS A 181 -40.79 -116.29 -24.16
CA LYS A 181 -41.26 -115.13 -24.93
C LYS A 181 -42.04 -114.13 -24.07
N GLU A 182 -42.68 -114.61 -23.01
CA GLU A 182 -43.42 -113.81 -22.03
C GLU A 182 -42.51 -113.01 -21.07
N ASP A 183 -41.37 -113.55 -20.65
CA ASP A 183 -40.40 -112.83 -19.81
C ASP A 183 -39.74 -111.69 -20.58
N LEU A 184 -39.46 -111.91 -21.87
CA LEU A 184 -38.98 -110.87 -22.79
C LEU A 184 -40.03 -109.79 -23.04
N LEU A 185 -41.32 -110.16 -23.10
CA LEU A 185 -42.41 -109.18 -23.24
C LEU A 185 -42.57 -108.34 -21.96
N TRP A 186 -42.52 -108.96 -20.79
CA TRP A 186 -42.66 -108.28 -19.52
C TRP A 186 -41.51 -107.29 -19.24
N THR A 187 -40.26 -107.72 -19.48
CA THR A 187 -39.08 -106.85 -19.36
C THR A 187 -39.13 -105.68 -20.35
N LEU A 188 -39.59 -105.92 -21.58
CA LEU A 188 -39.74 -104.87 -22.58
C LEU A 188 -40.81 -103.84 -22.18
N ASP A 189 -41.96 -104.28 -21.66
CA ASP A 189 -43.00 -103.36 -21.18
C ASP A 189 -42.56 -102.60 -19.93
N GLN A 190 -41.71 -103.19 -19.09
CA GLN A 190 -41.09 -102.50 -17.96
C GLN A 190 -40.09 -101.43 -18.43
N LEU A 191 -39.22 -101.76 -19.38
CA LEU A 191 -38.26 -100.81 -19.97
C LEU A 191 -38.97 -99.66 -20.70
N LYS A 192 -40.09 -99.93 -21.38
CA LYS A 192 -40.93 -98.86 -21.96
C LYS A 192 -41.46 -97.90 -20.91
N LYS A 193 -41.95 -98.42 -19.77
CA LYS A 193 -42.43 -97.59 -18.65
C LYS A 193 -41.31 -96.76 -18.04
N GLU A 194 -40.13 -97.34 -17.87
CA GLU A 194 -38.94 -96.62 -17.37
C GLU A 194 -38.50 -95.52 -18.34
N LEU A 195 -38.50 -95.81 -19.65
CA LEU A 195 -38.19 -94.83 -20.69
C LEU A 195 -39.21 -93.69 -20.70
N GLU A 196 -40.49 -93.98 -20.54
CA GLU A 196 -41.54 -92.95 -20.49
C GLU A 196 -41.46 -92.09 -19.21
N ASN A 197 -41.10 -92.69 -18.07
CA ASN A 197 -40.82 -91.95 -16.84
C ASN A 197 -39.57 -91.07 -16.98
N ALA A 198 -38.50 -91.56 -17.61
CA ALA A 198 -37.30 -90.78 -17.90
C ALA A 198 -37.61 -89.60 -18.84
N ARG A 199 -38.46 -89.81 -19.87
CA ARG A 199 -38.92 -88.75 -20.77
C ARG A 199 -39.68 -87.66 -20.02
N LYS A 200 -40.60 -88.01 -19.11
CA LYS A 200 -41.35 -87.04 -18.29
C LYS A 200 -40.42 -86.26 -17.34
N LEU A 201 -39.45 -86.94 -16.73
CA LEU A 201 -38.46 -86.27 -15.87
C LEU A 201 -37.58 -85.30 -16.67
N LEU A 202 -37.18 -85.70 -17.87
CA LEU A 202 -36.36 -84.89 -18.77
C LEU A 202 -37.15 -83.67 -19.29
N SER A 203 -38.42 -83.82 -19.66
CA SER A 203 -39.27 -82.69 -20.04
C SER A 203 -39.49 -81.71 -18.89
N TYR A 204 -39.71 -82.20 -17.66
CA TYR A 204 -39.82 -81.36 -16.47
C TYR A 204 -38.53 -80.58 -16.19
N ARG A 205 -37.37 -81.24 -16.26
CA ARG A 205 -36.06 -80.58 -16.08
C ARG A 205 -35.78 -79.54 -17.17
N LYS A 206 -36.11 -79.83 -18.44
CA LYS A 206 -36.00 -78.86 -19.55
C LYS A 206 -36.84 -77.61 -19.30
N GLN A 207 -38.12 -77.78 -18.95
CA GLN A 207 -39.00 -76.65 -18.64
C GLN A 207 -38.47 -75.81 -17.47
N LYS A 208 -37.92 -76.46 -16.44
CA LYS A 208 -37.32 -75.76 -15.30
C LYS A 208 -36.06 -74.97 -15.71
N LEU A 209 -35.19 -75.55 -16.54
CA LEU A 209 -34.02 -74.85 -17.09
C LEU A 209 -34.43 -73.65 -17.95
N GLU A 210 -35.46 -73.78 -18.79
CA GLU A 210 -35.98 -72.67 -19.59
C GLU A 210 -36.52 -71.53 -18.71
N SER A 211 -37.17 -71.86 -17.58
CA SER A 211 -37.62 -70.84 -16.63
C SER A 211 -36.46 -70.08 -15.98
N PHE A 212 -35.41 -70.80 -15.56
CA PHE A 212 -34.20 -70.17 -15.02
C PHE A 212 -33.44 -69.36 -16.08
N GLN A 213 -33.37 -69.84 -17.32
CA GLN A 213 -32.74 -69.10 -18.41
C GLN A 213 -33.49 -67.79 -18.70
N LYS A 214 -34.83 -67.81 -18.69
CA LYS A 214 -35.64 -66.59 -18.83
C LYS A 214 -35.42 -65.62 -17.67
N GLU A 215 -35.30 -66.13 -16.45
CA GLU A 215 -35.04 -65.31 -15.26
C GLU A 215 -33.66 -64.65 -15.31
N ILE A 216 -32.61 -65.39 -15.65
CA ILE A 216 -31.25 -64.85 -15.83
C ILE A 216 -31.24 -63.80 -16.94
N LEU A 217 -31.92 -64.04 -18.06
CA LEU A 217 -32.01 -63.06 -19.15
C LEU A 217 -32.76 -61.78 -18.71
N ALA A 218 -33.79 -61.91 -17.87
CA ALA A 218 -34.50 -60.76 -17.31
C ALA A 218 -33.62 -59.97 -16.34
N GLN A 219 -32.92 -60.65 -15.44
CA GLN A 219 -31.97 -60.02 -14.51
C GLN A 219 -30.84 -59.31 -15.26
N ASN A 220 -30.24 -59.95 -16.27
CA ASN A 220 -29.22 -59.33 -17.10
C ASN A 220 -29.75 -58.07 -17.82
N LYS A 221 -30.99 -58.10 -18.33
CA LYS A 221 -31.62 -56.90 -18.90
C LYS A 221 -31.86 -55.78 -17.88
N GLU A 222 -32.11 -56.13 -16.62
CA GLU A 222 -32.26 -55.13 -15.56
C GLU A 222 -30.90 -54.55 -15.14
N HIS A 223 -29.89 -55.40 -14.99
CA HIS A 223 -28.53 -54.96 -14.69
C HIS A 223 -27.94 -54.08 -15.79
N THR A 224 -28.16 -54.41 -17.08
CA THR A 224 -27.71 -53.55 -18.18
C THR A 224 -28.41 -52.19 -18.18
N LYS A 225 -29.70 -52.12 -17.85
CA LYS A 225 -30.41 -50.84 -17.68
C LYS A 225 -29.87 -50.02 -16.52
N LYS A 226 -29.59 -50.65 -15.36
CA LYS A 226 -28.98 -49.98 -14.21
C LYS A 226 -27.59 -49.44 -14.54
N LEU A 227 -26.78 -50.25 -15.22
CA LEU A 227 -25.45 -49.86 -15.67
C LEU A 227 -25.52 -48.68 -16.65
N GLN A 228 -26.46 -48.69 -17.61
CA GLN A 228 -26.67 -47.55 -18.52
C GLN A 228 -27.05 -46.27 -17.74
N ALA A 229 -27.96 -46.36 -16.77
CA ALA A 229 -28.33 -45.20 -15.95
C ALA A 229 -27.15 -44.68 -15.11
N GLU A 230 -26.31 -45.56 -14.56
CA GLU A 230 -25.09 -45.17 -13.84
C GLU A 230 -24.05 -44.51 -14.76
N VAL A 231 -23.91 -45.00 -15.99
CA VAL A 231 -23.03 -44.38 -17.01
C VAL A 231 -23.53 -42.98 -17.36
N GLU A 232 -24.82 -42.78 -17.59
CA GLU A 232 -25.41 -41.45 -17.86
C GLU A 232 -25.20 -40.47 -16.70
N VAL A 233 -25.33 -40.94 -15.46
CA VAL A 233 -25.02 -40.12 -14.27
C VAL A 233 -23.52 -39.81 -14.20
N GLY A 234 -22.67 -40.78 -14.51
CA GLY A 234 -21.21 -40.61 -14.59
C GLY A 234 -20.80 -39.57 -15.63
N GLU A 235 -21.44 -39.56 -16.80
CA GLU A 235 -21.21 -38.57 -17.85
C GLU A 235 -21.62 -37.16 -17.40
N LYS A 236 -22.79 -37.00 -16.78
CA LYS A 236 -23.22 -35.71 -16.19
C LYS A 236 -22.24 -35.22 -15.13
N LEU A 237 -21.77 -36.11 -14.25
CA LEU A 237 -20.77 -35.75 -13.25
C LEU A 237 -19.45 -35.32 -13.90
N LYS A 238 -19.01 -36.03 -14.94
CA LYS A 238 -17.80 -35.67 -15.71
C LYS A 238 -17.93 -34.28 -16.34
N GLU A 239 -19.08 -33.94 -16.90
CA GLU A 239 -19.35 -32.59 -17.44
C GLU A 239 -19.29 -31.52 -16.34
N THR A 240 -19.87 -31.78 -15.17
CA THR A 240 -19.79 -30.84 -14.04
C THR A 240 -18.37 -30.66 -13.52
N VAL A 241 -17.57 -31.73 -13.48
CA VAL A 241 -16.15 -31.63 -13.09
C VAL A 241 -15.38 -30.79 -14.11
N GLN A 242 -15.57 -31.03 -15.41
CA GLN A 242 -14.93 -30.22 -16.44
C GLN A 242 -15.35 -28.74 -16.39
N HIS A 243 -16.61 -28.46 -16.03
CA HIS A 243 -17.06 -27.08 -15.82
C HIS A 243 -16.33 -26.42 -14.65
N LEU A 244 -16.26 -27.10 -13.50
CA LEU A 244 -15.55 -26.62 -12.33
C LEU A 244 -14.04 -26.45 -12.58
N GLU A 245 -13.42 -27.36 -13.34
CA GLU A 245 -12.02 -27.24 -13.75
C GLU A 245 -11.77 -25.96 -14.56
N ARG A 246 -12.66 -25.63 -15.52
CA ARG A 246 -12.58 -24.37 -16.28
C ARG A 246 -12.77 -23.14 -15.41
N GLU A 247 -13.69 -23.17 -14.44
CA GLU A 247 -13.86 -22.06 -13.48
C GLU A 247 -12.60 -21.87 -12.62
N VAL A 248 -11.99 -22.96 -12.14
CA VAL A 248 -10.73 -22.92 -11.38
C VAL A 248 -9.60 -22.34 -12.23
N GLU A 249 -9.51 -22.70 -13.51
CA GLU A 249 -8.54 -22.09 -14.43
C GLU A 249 -8.77 -20.58 -14.61
N GLN A 250 -10.03 -20.13 -14.72
CA GLN A 250 -10.35 -18.70 -14.79
C GLN A 250 -9.94 -17.97 -13.50
N TYR A 251 -10.21 -18.54 -12.34
CA TYR A 251 -9.80 -17.95 -11.05
C TYR A 251 -8.28 -17.87 -10.90
N LYS A 252 -7.54 -18.90 -11.34
CA LYS A 252 -6.07 -18.86 -11.36
C LYS A 252 -5.54 -17.72 -12.25
N LEU A 253 -6.12 -17.53 -13.43
CA LEU A 253 -5.73 -16.42 -14.31
C LEU A 253 -6.04 -15.05 -13.68
N GLN A 254 -7.18 -14.91 -13.01
CA GLN A 254 -7.51 -13.69 -12.25
C GLN A 254 -6.53 -13.44 -11.11
N GLU A 255 -6.15 -14.49 -10.37
CA GLU A 255 -5.16 -14.42 -9.30
C GLU A 255 -3.80 -13.96 -9.84
N GLU A 256 -3.33 -14.51 -10.96
CA GLU A 256 -2.09 -14.07 -11.62
C GLU A 256 -2.15 -12.59 -12.04
N MET A 257 -3.28 -12.13 -12.62
CA MET A 257 -3.46 -10.72 -12.95
C MET A 257 -3.42 -9.83 -11.71
N MET A 258 -4.05 -10.23 -10.61
CA MET A 258 -4.05 -9.49 -9.36
C MET A 258 -2.67 -9.48 -8.70
N LYS A 259 -1.93 -10.60 -8.77
CA LYS A 259 -0.55 -10.69 -8.30
C LYS A 259 0.38 -9.77 -9.08
N ASN A 260 0.23 -9.70 -10.40
CA ASN A 260 0.99 -8.77 -11.24
C ASN A 260 0.66 -7.29 -10.91
N LYS A 261 -0.61 -6.98 -10.65
CA LYS A 261 -1.02 -5.64 -10.18
C LYS A 261 -0.42 -5.32 -8.81
N LEU A 262 -0.45 -6.27 -7.88
CA LEU A 262 0.12 -6.13 -6.55
C LEU A 262 1.63 -5.85 -6.62
N ALA A 263 2.39 -6.65 -7.38
CA ALA A 263 3.82 -6.43 -7.57
C ALA A 263 4.14 -5.04 -8.17
N SER A 264 3.29 -4.53 -9.08
CA SER A 264 3.42 -3.17 -9.61
C SER A 264 3.18 -2.10 -8.56
N VAL A 265 2.17 -2.30 -7.68
CA VAL A 265 1.87 -1.38 -6.57
C VAL A 265 2.96 -1.42 -5.51
N GLU A 266 3.45 -2.60 -5.12
CA GLU A 266 4.60 -2.77 -4.21
C GLU A 266 5.85 -2.08 -4.76
N GLY A 267 6.10 -2.20 -6.08
CA GLY A 267 7.19 -1.49 -6.74
C GLY A 267 7.04 0.03 -6.67
N LYS A 268 5.82 0.57 -6.78
CA LYS A 268 5.54 2.01 -6.61
C LYS A 268 5.69 2.43 -5.14
N GLN A 269 5.18 1.64 -4.20
CA GLN A 269 5.29 1.89 -2.76
C GLN A 269 6.76 1.97 -2.33
N LYS A 270 7.58 1.00 -2.73
CA LYS A 270 9.01 1.00 -2.42
C LYS A 270 9.73 2.23 -2.97
N LYS A 271 9.37 2.69 -4.18
CA LYS A 271 9.90 3.94 -4.75
C LYS A 271 9.48 5.17 -3.93
N THR A 272 8.24 5.21 -3.44
CA THR A 272 7.76 6.31 -2.59
C THR A 272 8.40 6.30 -1.20
N GLU A 273 8.57 5.13 -0.58
CA GLU A 273 9.27 4.98 0.70
C GLU A 273 10.72 5.43 0.58
N GLN A 274 11.45 4.98 -0.45
CA GLN A 274 12.82 5.45 -0.72
C GLN A 274 12.91 6.96 -0.96
N ARG A 275 11.85 7.59 -1.49
CA ARG A 275 11.80 9.05 -1.66
C ARG A 275 11.56 9.75 -0.32
N LEU A 276 10.67 9.21 0.51
CA LEU A 276 10.41 9.72 1.86
C LEU A 276 11.67 9.63 2.73
N GLU A 277 12.37 8.50 2.70
CA GLU A 277 13.61 8.29 3.44
C GLU A 277 14.68 9.32 3.05
N ARG A 278 14.89 9.55 1.75
CA ARG A 278 15.78 10.62 1.25
C ARG A 278 15.38 12.02 1.72
N MET A 279 14.08 12.32 1.74
CA MET A 279 13.60 13.62 2.26
C MET A 279 13.81 13.73 3.77
N MET A 280 13.61 12.66 4.53
CA MET A 280 13.85 12.64 5.98
C MET A 280 15.34 12.84 6.30
N GLU A 281 16.23 12.18 5.59
CA GLU A 281 17.69 12.40 5.72
C GLU A 281 18.08 13.85 5.45
N GLN A 282 17.49 14.49 4.44
CA GLN A 282 17.70 15.91 4.17
C GLN A 282 17.20 16.79 5.31
N VAL A 283 16.02 16.54 5.86
CA VAL A 283 15.47 17.31 6.99
C VAL A 283 16.33 17.15 8.25
N VAL A 284 16.79 15.94 8.55
CA VAL A 284 17.71 15.71 9.69
C VAL A 284 19.03 16.47 9.49
N SER A 285 19.56 16.48 8.27
CA SER A 285 20.78 17.22 7.92
C SER A 285 20.57 18.73 8.05
N GLN A 286 19.41 19.25 7.62
CA GLN A 286 19.04 20.66 7.79
C GLN A 286 18.85 21.05 9.26
N SER A 287 18.27 20.17 10.08
CA SER A 287 18.11 20.39 11.53
C SER A 287 19.46 20.51 12.24
N LYS A 288 20.42 19.64 11.91
CA LYS A 288 21.80 19.73 12.40
C LYS A 288 22.48 21.03 11.95
N MET A 289 22.27 21.47 10.71
CA MET A 289 22.79 22.74 10.23
C MET A 289 22.15 23.92 10.99
N SER A 290 20.85 23.87 11.26
CA SER A 290 20.14 24.88 12.04
C SER A 290 20.60 24.95 13.50
N SER A 291 20.90 23.82 14.16
CA SER A 291 21.44 23.83 15.52
C SER A 291 22.87 24.38 15.57
N LEU A 292 23.69 24.07 14.57
CA LEU A 292 25.05 24.62 14.47
C LEU A 292 25.03 26.14 14.28
N ILE A 293 24.14 26.64 13.43
CA ILE A 293 23.94 28.09 13.23
C ILE A 293 23.47 28.75 14.54
N ARG A 294 22.52 28.14 15.27
CA ARG A 294 22.08 28.66 16.58
C ARG A 294 23.22 28.73 17.60
N SER A 295 24.06 27.69 17.66
CA SER A 295 25.23 27.69 18.55
C SER A 295 26.24 28.77 18.18
N LEU A 296 26.49 28.98 16.88
CA LEU A 296 27.39 30.03 16.40
C LEU A 296 26.88 31.43 16.79
N VAL A 297 25.58 31.66 16.62
CA VAL A 297 24.96 32.95 16.99
C VAL A 297 25.01 33.20 18.49
N LYS A 298 24.76 32.18 19.33
CA LYS A 298 24.93 32.30 20.79
C LYS A 298 26.36 32.69 21.17
N ASN A 299 27.35 32.05 20.58
CA ASN A 299 28.77 32.34 20.85
C ASN A 299 29.18 33.73 20.36
N LEU A 300 28.70 34.16 19.19
CA LEU A 300 28.91 35.52 18.70
C LEU A 300 28.27 36.55 19.63
N HIS A 301 27.04 36.30 20.11
CA HIS A 301 26.36 37.20 21.04
C HIS A 301 27.16 37.38 22.35
N ILE A 302 27.66 36.28 22.92
CA ILE A 302 28.52 36.31 24.11
C ILE A 302 29.79 37.13 23.83
N ALA A 303 30.46 36.91 22.71
CA ALA A 303 31.69 37.63 22.37
C ALA A 303 31.44 39.13 22.17
N VAL A 304 30.32 39.52 21.56
CA VAL A 304 29.95 40.93 21.37
C VAL A 304 29.67 41.62 22.70
N ASN A 305 28.92 40.97 23.60
CA ASN A 305 28.66 41.54 24.92
C ASN A 305 29.96 41.69 25.73
N GLN A 306 30.84 40.69 25.70
CA GLN A 306 32.16 40.79 26.33
C GLN A 306 33.02 41.93 25.76
N LEU A 307 33.01 42.12 24.43
CA LEU A 307 33.71 43.25 23.80
C LEU A 307 33.11 44.58 24.23
N LYS A 308 31.78 44.68 24.32
CA LYS A 308 31.09 45.88 24.80
C LYS A 308 31.45 46.20 26.24
N ASP A 309 31.44 45.20 27.13
CA ASP A 309 31.84 45.36 28.52
C ASP A 309 33.31 45.84 28.60
N MET A 310 34.22 45.23 27.84
CA MET A 310 35.61 45.66 27.74
C MET A 310 35.79 47.09 27.23
N VAL A 311 35.04 47.49 26.20
CA VAL A 311 35.05 48.87 25.69
C VAL A 311 34.60 49.85 26.77
N THR A 312 33.53 49.53 27.50
CA THR A 312 33.05 50.40 28.60
C THR A 312 34.08 50.53 29.71
N ILE A 313 34.76 49.45 30.10
CA ILE A 313 35.82 49.48 31.10
C ILE A 313 37.00 50.33 30.62
N CYS A 314 37.47 50.11 29.38
CA CYS A 314 38.58 50.89 28.84
C CYS A 314 38.21 52.38 28.72
N ARG A 315 36.95 52.70 28.44
CA ARG A 315 36.42 54.07 28.44
C ARG A 315 36.32 54.68 29.84
N GLN A 316 35.94 53.90 30.85
CA GLN A 316 35.93 54.36 32.25
C GLN A 316 37.35 54.65 32.75
N ILE A 317 38.31 53.78 32.41
CA ILE A 317 39.74 53.96 32.72
C ILE A 317 40.29 55.19 32.00
N SER A 318 39.95 55.36 30.72
CA SER A 318 40.42 56.51 29.94
C SER A 318 39.90 57.83 30.50
N GLN A 319 38.68 57.86 31.05
CA GLN A 319 38.10 59.05 31.69
C GLN A 319 38.56 59.28 33.15
N GLY A 320 39.44 58.43 33.69
CA GLY A 320 39.99 58.57 35.05
C GLY A 320 39.04 58.15 36.18
N SER A 321 37.97 57.41 35.87
CA SER A 321 37.02 56.88 36.85
C SER A 321 37.44 55.47 37.32
N SER A 322 37.05 55.06 38.54
CA SER A 322 37.28 53.68 38.99
C SER A 322 36.49 52.71 38.11
N PRO A 323 37.13 51.66 37.54
CA PRO A 323 36.44 50.71 36.69
C PRO A 323 35.38 49.96 37.50
N ASP A 324 34.21 49.75 36.89
CA ASP A 324 33.14 48.99 37.52
C ASP A 324 33.56 47.52 37.62
N MET A 325 33.92 47.07 38.83
CA MET A 325 34.39 45.71 39.08
C MET A 325 33.32 44.65 38.76
N SER A 326 32.05 45.03 38.75
CA SER A 326 30.94 44.17 38.33
C SER A 326 31.02 43.77 36.84
N LEU A 327 31.43 44.71 35.97
CA LEU A 327 31.63 44.47 34.54
C LEU A 327 32.93 43.70 34.29
N LEU A 328 34.00 44.02 35.02
CA LEU A 328 35.30 43.34 34.89
C LEU A 328 35.24 41.87 35.32
N LEU A 329 34.45 41.56 36.35
CA LEU A 329 34.27 40.20 36.87
C LEU A 329 33.19 39.40 36.13
N SER A 330 32.63 39.96 35.03
CA SER A 330 31.64 39.29 34.18
C SER A 330 30.38 38.83 34.95
N PHE A 331 29.90 39.60 35.93
CA PHE A 331 28.60 39.35 36.58
C PHE A 331 27.42 39.90 35.76
N SER A 332 27.53 39.86 34.44
CA SER A 332 26.39 40.09 33.56
C SER A 332 25.53 38.83 33.68
N ASP A 333 24.43 38.92 34.43
CA ASP A 333 23.46 37.84 34.58
C ASP A 333 23.09 37.30 33.20
N PHE A 334 23.65 36.15 32.86
CA PHE A 334 23.24 35.37 31.70
C PHE A 334 21.91 34.73 32.08
N LEU A 335 20.84 35.53 32.06
CA LEU A 335 19.51 34.99 32.00
C LEU A 335 19.47 34.12 30.75
N ASP A 336 19.29 32.82 30.98
CA ASP A 336 18.84 31.86 30.00
C ASP A 336 17.46 32.32 29.49
N ASP A 337 17.43 33.32 28.61
CA ASP A 337 16.25 33.59 27.82
C ASP A 337 16.27 32.61 26.64
N ASP A 338 15.43 31.59 26.77
CA ASP A 338 15.02 30.65 25.73
C ASP A 338 14.28 31.34 24.56
N GLU A 339 14.23 32.68 24.51
CA GLU A 339 13.80 33.45 23.35
C GLU A 339 14.89 33.47 22.29
N VAL A 340 14.99 32.34 21.59
CA VAL A 340 15.65 32.23 20.29
C VAL A 340 14.88 33.13 19.32
N GLU A 341 15.24 34.42 19.29
CA GLU A 341 14.81 35.35 18.25
C GLU A 341 15.14 34.73 16.89
N THR A 342 14.09 34.53 16.09
CA THR A 342 14.16 33.93 14.77
C THR A 342 15.19 34.64 13.89
N LEU A 343 16.09 33.84 13.31
CA LEU A 343 17.16 34.29 12.43
C LEU A 343 16.61 34.99 11.19
N SER A 344 16.73 36.30 11.17
CA SER A 344 16.65 37.12 9.96
C SER A 344 18.05 37.58 9.56
N ASN A 345 18.35 37.62 8.26
CA ASN A 345 19.57 38.27 7.75
C ASN A 345 19.67 39.73 8.22
N ALA A 346 18.54 40.37 8.54
CA ALA A 346 18.50 41.68 9.17
C ALA A 346 19.16 41.69 10.56
N ASN A 347 19.01 40.62 11.34
CA ASN A 347 19.58 40.54 12.69
C ASN A 347 21.09 40.32 12.63
N LEU A 348 21.59 39.48 11.71
CA LEU A 348 23.03 39.32 11.49
C LEU A 348 23.68 40.60 10.95
N THR A 349 23.03 41.30 10.03
CA THR A 349 23.53 42.58 9.51
C THR A 349 23.46 43.70 10.55
N ALA A 350 22.45 43.71 11.43
CA ALA A 350 22.38 44.63 12.56
C ALA A 350 23.48 44.36 13.59
N ARG A 351 23.75 43.09 13.93
CA ARG A 351 24.84 42.70 14.85
C ARG A 351 26.22 42.96 14.26
N LEU A 352 26.41 42.77 12.94
CA LEU A 352 27.64 43.18 12.26
C LEU A 352 27.89 44.69 12.38
N LYS A 353 26.84 45.51 12.21
CA LYS A 353 26.96 46.96 12.41
C LYS A 353 27.28 47.33 13.86
N GLU A 354 26.75 46.60 14.84
CA GLU A 354 27.06 46.81 16.26
C GLU A 354 28.53 46.48 16.56
N VAL A 355 29.04 45.39 15.98
CA VAL A 355 30.47 45.04 16.04
C VAL A 355 31.34 46.11 15.36
N GLU A 356 30.94 46.59 14.19
CA GLU A 356 31.65 47.68 13.50
C GLU A 356 31.66 48.97 14.33
N SER A 357 30.59 49.27 15.09
CA SER A 357 30.59 50.42 16.01
C SER A 357 31.50 50.21 17.22
N LEU A 358 31.54 49.00 17.79
CA LEU A 358 32.44 48.68 18.90
C LEU A 358 33.91 48.71 18.49
N ILE A 359 34.22 48.29 17.26
CA ILE A 359 35.58 48.40 16.71
C ILE A 359 36.01 49.87 16.64
N LYS A 360 35.13 50.77 16.18
CA LYS A 360 35.43 52.21 16.15
C LYS A 360 35.62 52.77 17.57
N GLU A 361 34.76 52.39 18.51
CA GLU A 361 34.93 52.80 19.91
C GLU A 361 36.24 52.29 20.53
N LEU A 362 36.70 51.08 20.17
CA LEU A 362 38.02 50.57 20.55
C LEU A 362 39.16 51.38 19.94
N GLU A 363 39.02 51.80 18.68
CA GLU A 363 40.00 52.65 18.01
C GLU A 363 40.11 54.02 18.69
N ASP A 364 38.99 54.65 19.04
CA ASP A 364 38.95 55.92 19.78
C ASP A 364 39.62 55.79 21.17
N VAL A 365 39.35 54.69 21.88
CA VAL A 365 40.00 54.38 23.16
C VAL A 365 41.50 54.13 22.98
N ARG A 366 41.90 53.44 21.91
CA ARG A 366 43.31 53.20 21.59
C ARG A 366 44.04 54.51 21.30
N GLU A 367 43.45 55.39 20.51
CA GLU A 367 44.00 56.73 20.22
C GLU A 367 44.15 57.54 21.51
N TYR A 368 43.13 57.55 22.37
CA TYR A 368 43.21 58.22 23.66
C TYR A 368 44.32 57.65 24.56
N LEU A 369 44.45 56.32 24.64
CA LEU A 369 45.54 55.69 25.41
C LEU A 369 46.91 56.00 24.83
N GLN A 370 47.03 56.06 23.50
CA GLN A 370 48.24 56.49 22.81
C GLN A 370 48.57 57.95 23.13
N GLU A 371 47.58 58.85 23.14
CA GLU A 371 47.74 60.25 23.54
C GLU A 371 48.16 60.39 25.00
N GLN A 372 47.52 59.67 25.93
CA GLN A 372 47.91 59.67 27.34
C GLN A 372 49.31 59.11 27.57
N TYR A 373 49.66 58.04 26.86
CA TYR A 373 51.01 57.47 26.92
C TYR A 373 52.05 58.45 26.35
N ALA A 374 51.73 59.13 25.25
CA ALA A 374 52.57 60.19 24.70
C ALA A 374 52.68 61.39 25.67
N HIS A 375 51.59 61.76 26.36
CA HIS A 375 51.58 62.82 27.37
C HIS A 375 52.40 62.44 28.60
N HIS A 376 52.33 61.19 29.06
CA HIS A 376 53.15 60.66 30.15
C HIS A 376 54.64 60.59 29.77
N LEU A 377 54.96 60.18 28.55
CA LEU A 377 56.33 60.24 28.02
C LEU A 377 56.84 61.69 27.98
N ALA A 378 56.05 62.63 27.47
CA ALA A 378 56.40 64.05 27.43
C ALA A 378 56.59 64.65 28.84
N LYS A 379 55.76 64.25 29.81
CA LYS A 379 55.85 64.68 31.21
C LYS A 379 57.08 64.12 31.93
N ASN A 380 57.47 62.89 31.60
CA ASN A 380 58.69 62.28 32.13
C ASN A 380 59.96 62.88 31.52
N ILE A 381 59.91 63.37 30.27
CA ILE A 381 61.04 64.07 29.63
C ILE A 381 61.21 65.51 30.17
N THR A 382 60.14 66.15 30.68
CA THR A 382 60.17 67.52 31.23
C THR A 382 60.49 67.61 32.73
N CYS A 383 60.57 66.48 33.45
CA CYS A 383 60.98 66.40 34.86
C CYS A 383 62.45 66.02 35.06
N VAL A 384 63.35 66.53 34.23
CA VAL A 384 64.79 66.60 34.55
C VAL A 384 65.25 68.05 34.46
N PRO A 385 65.22 68.83 35.54
CA PRO A 385 66.19 69.88 35.75
C PRO A 385 67.43 69.26 36.42
N MET A 386 68.55 69.32 35.68
CA MET A 386 69.91 68.85 35.98
C MET A 386 70.22 67.38 35.72
#